data_AF-A0AAD8APL7-F1
#
_entry.id   AF-A0AAD8APL7-F1
#
_cell.length_a   1.000
_cell.length_b   1.000
_cell.length_c   1.000
_cell.angle_alpha   90.00
_cell.angle_beta   90.00
_cell.angle_gamma   90.00
#
_symmetry.space_group_name_H-M   'P 1'
#
loop_
_entity.id
_entity.type
_entity.pdbx_description
1 polymer ?
#
loop_
_entity_poly.entity_id
_entity_poly.type
_entity_poly.pdbx_seq_one_letter_code
_entity_poly.pdbx_strand_id
1 'polypeptide(L)'
;MFMKTNARMLLPNSEVSSQDSNARMLLPNSAVSSQDSNARMLLPNSAVSSQDSNARMLLPNSEVSSQDSNARMLLPNSAVSSQDSNARMLLPNSAVSSQDSNARMLLPNSEVSAQDSNARMLLTNSAVSAQDSQAYKNVAMTLELISLQAGLMQRYTTVKNKTKKYETKKLLKLKLY
;
A
#
# COMPACT_ATOMS: atom_id res chain seq x y z
N MET A 1 15.53 34.43 -3.43
CA MET A 1 15.01 33.59 -2.33
C MET A 1 16.18 32.73 -1.87
N PHE A 2 16.65 32.90 -0.64
CA PHE A 2 17.77 32.10 -0.11
C PHE A 2 17.19 30.87 0.59
N MET A 3 17.24 29.72 -0.08
CA MET A 3 17.00 28.41 0.54
C MET A 3 18.09 28.17 1.57
N LYS A 4 17.77 27.74 2.80
CA LYS A 4 18.86 27.27 3.68
C LYS A 4 19.32 25.94 3.12
N THR A 5 20.63 25.72 3.16
CA THR A 5 21.23 24.48 2.63
C THR A 5 20.77 23.26 3.43
N ASN A 6 20.57 23.42 4.74
CA ASN A 6 20.08 22.39 5.64
C ASN A 6 19.27 23.00 6.79
N ALA A 7 18.12 22.40 7.09
CA ALA A 7 17.34 22.71 8.28
C ALA A 7 17.08 21.46 9.14
N ARG A 8 17.04 21.66 10.45
CA ARG A 8 16.63 20.65 11.42
C ARG A 8 15.66 21.29 12.41
N MET A 9 14.49 20.70 12.56
CA MET A 9 13.42 21.21 13.42
C MET A 9 12.96 20.12 14.39
N LEU A 10 12.92 20.46 15.67
CA LEU A 10 12.48 19.60 16.77
C LEU A 10 11.57 20.41 17.70
N LEU A 11 10.27 20.44 17.37
CA LEU A 11 9.26 21.20 18.08
C LEU A 11 7.94 20.43 18.07
N PRO A 12 7.36 20.10 19.23
CA PRO A 12 6.02 19.54 19.32
C PRO A 12 4.94 20.63 19.14
N ASN A 13 3.72 20.23 18.80
CA ASN A 13 2.53 21.10 18.82
C ASN A 13 2.73 22.42 18.06
N SER A 14 3.26 22.32 16.84
CA SER A 14 3.72 23.48 16.08
C SER A 14 3.13 23.52 14.68
N GLU A 15 3.02 24.72 14.13
CA GLU A 15 2.78 24.93 12.70
C GLU A 15 4.13 25.27 12.06
N VAL A 16 4.52 24.52 11.03
CA VAL A 16 5.83 24.67 10.38
C VAL A 16 5.67 24.76 8.86
N SER A 17 6.32 25.76 8.28
CA SER A 17 6.57 25.85 6.84
C SER A 17 8.07 25.73 6.59
N SER A 18 8.45 24.86 5.64
CA SER A 18 9.85 24.59 5.28
C SER A 18 10.09 24.84 3.80
N GLN A 19 11.22 25.48 3.50
CA GLN A 19 11.66 25.74 2.13
C GLN A 19 13.19 25.76 2.08
N ASP A 20 13.76 24.56 2.09
CA ASP A 20 15.18 24.30 2.26
C ASP A 20 15.68 23.27 1.24
N SER A 21 16.99 23.27 0.96
CA SER A 21 17.56 22.23 0.09
C SER A 21 17.49 20.85 0.76
N ASN A 22 17.61 20.82 2.09
CA ASN A 22 17.47 19.61 2.89
C ASN A 22 16.81 19.94 4.23
N ALA A 23 15.67 19.33 4.54
CA ALA A 23 15.06 19.45 5.86
C ALA A 23 14.96 18.11 6.59
N ARG A 24 15.09 18.18 7.91
CA ARG A 24 14.80 17.09 8.82
C ARG A 24 13.87 17.58 9.92
N MET A 25 12.71 16.97 10.02
CA MET A 25 11.65 17.41 10.91
C MET A 25 11.24 16.29 11.85
N LEU A 26 11.24 16.60 13.14
CA LEU A 26 10.67 15.77 14.19
C LEU A 26 9.64 16.61 14.94
N LEU A 27 8.39 16.58 14.47
CA LEU A 27 7.33 17.50 14.86
C LEU A 27 6.05 16.72 15.18
N PRO A 28 5.92 16.17 16.40
CA PRO A 28 4.69 15.47 16.81
C PRO A 28 3.54 16.45 17.04
N ASN A 29 2.32 16.03 16.71
CA ASN A 29 1.08 16.81 16.86
C ASN A 29 1.15 18.17 16.13
N SER A 30 1.63 18.18 14.89
CA SER A 30 1.95 19.41 14.17
C SER A 30 1.22 19.51 12.83
N ALA A 31 1.09 20.74 12.33
CA ALA A 31 0.71 20.98 10.94
C ALA A 31 1.95 21.42 10.16
N VAL A 32 2.25 20.75 9.05
CA VAL A 32 3.48 20.98 8.29
C VAL A 32 3.20 21.18 6.81
N SER A 33 3.77 22.25 6.25
CA SER A 33 3.86 22.49 4.81
C SER A 33 5.33 22.47 4.39
N SER A 34 5.67 21.62 3.42
CA SER A 34 7.05 21.41 2.97
C SER A 34 7.20 21.65 1.46
N GLN A 35 8.19 22.44 1.10
CA GLN A 35 8.61 22.71 -0.28
C GLN A 35 10.14 22.64 -0.39
N ASP A 36 10.68 21.48 -0.02
CA ASP A 36 12.10 21.21 0.07
C ASP A 36 12.62 20.39 -1.14
N SER A 37 13.92 20.49 -1.44
CA SER A 37 14.49 19.55 -2.41
C SER A 37 14.58 18.12 -1.83
N ASN A 38 14.85 18.01 -0.53
CA ASN A 38 14.87 16.73 0.18
C ASN A 38 14.32 16.90 1.60
N ALA A 39 13.20 16.26 1.91
CA ALA A 39 12.69 16.23 3.28
C ALA A 39 12.75 14.85 3.92
N ARG A 40 12.99 14.84 5.22
CA ARG A 40 12.82 13.69 6.09
C ARG A 40 11.95 14.08 7.28
N MET A 41 10.80 13.44 7.38
CA MET A 41 9.74 13.81 8.30
C MET A 41 9.40 12.64 9.22
N LEU A 42 9.49 12.86 10.53
CA LEU A 42 8.91 12.02 11.57
C LEU A 42 7.87 12.83 12.36
N LEU A 43 6.61 12.71 11.97
CA LEU A 43 5.52 13.62 12.37
C LEU A 43 4.29 12.78 12.77
N PRO A 44 4.28 12.18 13.97
CA PRO A 44 3.12 11.44 14.46
C PRO A 44 1.97 12.39 14.83
N ASN A 45 0.73 11.94 14.57
CA ASN A 45 -0.50 12.68 14.83
C ASN A 45 -0.54 14.07 14.16
N SER A 46 -0.11 14.15 12.91
CA SER A 46 0.14 15.42 12.24
C SER A 46 -0.67 15.56 10.95
N ALA A 47 -0.88 16.80 10.52
CA ALA A 47 -1.37 17.12 9.19
C ALA A 47 -0.21 17.60 8.31
N VAL A 48 -0.02 17.01 7.13
CA VAL A 48 1.14 17.29 6.29
C VAL A 48 0.74 17.54 4.84
N SER A 49 1.24 18.65 4.29
CA SER A 49 1.21 18.98 2.87
C SER A 49 2.64 19.06 2.34
N SER A 50 2.97 18.24 1.35
CA SER A 50 4.33 18.10 0.80
C SER A 50 4.35 18.33 -0.71
N GLN A 51 5.29 19.15 -1.14
CA GLN A 51 5.60 19.42 -2.55
C GLN A 51 7.13 19.41 -2.73
N ASP A 52 7.75 18.31 -2.33
CA ASP A 52 9.19 18.12 -2.32
C ASP A 52 9.69 17.41 -3.58
N SER A 53 10.97 17.59 -3.93
CA SER A 53 11.56 16.73 -4.97
C SER A 53 11.76 15.29 -4.47
N ASN A 54 12.15 15.12 -3.20
CA ASN A 54 12.28 13.82 -2.56
C ASN A 54 11.81 13.88 -1.10
N ALA A 55 10.77 13.14 -0.76
CA ALA A 55 10.33 13.02 0.63
C ALA A 55 10.48 11.61 1.19
N ARG A 56 10.80 11.56 2.48
CA ARG A 56 10.75 10.36 3.30
C ARG A 56 9.95 10.65 4.56
N MET A 57 8.81 9.99 4.68
CA MET A 57 7.80 10.29 5.69
C MET A 57 7.52 9.06 6.55
N LEU A 58 7.60 9.25 7.87
CA LEU A 58 7.07 8.35 8.89
C LEU A 58 6.04 9.10 9.73
N LEU A 59 4.77 8.95 9.38
CA LEU A 59 3.66 9.80 9.82
C LEU A 59 2.49 8.91 10.28
N PRO A 60 2.59 8.29 11.48
CA PRO A 60 1.50 7.50 12.04
C PRO A 60 0.35 8.38 12.53
N ASN A 61 -0.89 7.90 12.35
CA ASN A 61 -2.12 8.59 12.75
C ASN A 61 -2.24 10.01 12.15
N SER A 62 -1.88 10.16 10.87
CA SER A 62 -1.71 11.47 10.24
C SER A 62 -2.61 11.64 9.02
N GLU A 63 -2.85 12.91 8.66
CA GLU A 63 -3.46 13.28 7.38
C GLU A 63 -2.37 13.81 6.45
N VAL A 64 -2.29 13.27 5.23
CA VAL A 64 -1.18 13.57 4.31
C VAL A 64 -1.69 13.89 2.91
N SER A 65 -1.26 15.02 2.37
CA SER A 65 -1.35 15.39 0.96
C SER A 65 0.06 15.48 0.38
N SER A 66 0.37 14.63 -0.60
CA SER A 66 1.68 14.55 -1.25
C SER A 66 1.59 14.88 -2.74
N GLN A 67 2.47 15.76 -3.21
CA GLN A 67 2.68 16.09 -4.62
C GLN A 67 4.19 16.15 -4.91
N ASP A 68 4.89 15.07 -4.59
CA ASP A 68 6.33 14.97 -4.66
C ASP A 68 6.80 14.32 -5.98
N SER A 69 8.03 14.60 -6.38
CA SER A 69 8.62 13.82 -7.50
C SER A 69 8.94 12.38 -7.07
N ASN A 70 9.42 12.18 -5.84
CA ASN A 70 9.68 10.86 -5.28
C ASN A 70 9.32 10.81 -3.79
N ALA A 71 8.31 10.03 -3.44
CA ALA A 71 7.92 9.85 -2.05
C ALA A 71 8.16 8.42 -1.55
N ARG A 72 8.59 8.33 -0.29
CA ARG A 72 8.63 7.09 0.49
C ARG A 72 7.88 7.30 1.80
N MET A 73 6.76 6.62 1.94
CA MET A 73 5.76 6.86 2.96
C MET A 73 5.51 5.61 3.80
N LEU A 74 5.66 5.73 5.12
CA LEU A 74 5.16 4.77 6.12
C LEU A 74 4.13 5.47 7.03
N LEU A 75 2.85 5.25 6.73
CA LEU A 75 1.72 6.03 7.25
C LEU A 75 0.63 5.08 7.78
N PRO A 76 0.84 4.45 8.96
CA PRO A 76 -0.18 3.60 9.59
C PRO A 76 -1.32 4.42 10.19
N ASN A 77 -2.55 3.92 10.08
CA ASN A 77 -3.77 4.56 10.59
C ASN A 77 -3.96 5.99 10.07
N SER A 78 -3.69 6.21 8.78
CA SER A 78 -3.60 7.55 8.20
C SER A 78 -4.60 7.75 7.06
N ALA A 79 -4.95 9.00 6.78
CA ALA A 79 -5.67 9.38 5.57
C ALA A 79 -4.68 10.02 4.58
N VAL A 80 -4.64 9.53 3.34
CA VAL A 80 -3.61 9.91 2.38
C VAL A 80 -4.18 10.24 1.01
N SER A 81 -3.77 11.39 0.48
CA SER A 81 -3.97 11.81 -0.90
C SER A 81 -2.60 11.98 -1.56
N SER A 82 -2.33 11.22 -2.62
CA SER A 82 -1.04 11.19 -3.33
C SER A 82 -1.21 11.53 -4.81
N GLN A 83 -0.38 12.44 -5.31
CA GLN A 83 -0.24 12.78 -6.73
C GLN A 83 1.24 12.90 -7.08
N ASP A 84 2.00 11.85 -6.78
CA ASP A 84 3.44 11.82 -6.95
C ASP A 84 3.85 11.26 -8.32
N SER A 85 5.06 11.62 -8.76
CA SER A 85 5.62 10.92 -9.95
C SER A 85 6.04 9.49 -9.62
N ASN A 86 6.60 9.25 -8.43
CA ASN A 86 6.96 7.92 -7.94
C ASN A 86 6.68 7.79 -6.45
N ALA A 87 5.73 6.94 -6.07
CA ALA A 87 5.43 6.65 -4.67
C ALA A 87 5.78 5.22 -4.26
N ARG A 88 6.33 5.10 -3.06
CA ARG A 88 6.46 3.82 -2.35
C ARG A 88 5.84 3.95 -0.97
N MET A 89 4.86 3.10 -0.72
CA MET A 89 3.82 3.36 0.26
C MET A 89 3.55 2.10 1.10
N LEU A 90 3.66 2.22 2.42
CA LEU A 90 3.19 1.23 3.38
C LEU A 90 2.17 1.88 4.32
N LEU A 91 0.89 1.49 4.17
CA LEU A 91 -0.24 2.15 4.79
C LEU A 91 -1.24 1.13 5.36
N PRO A 92 -0.93 0.54 6.52
CA PRO A 92 -1.85 -0.34 7.22
C PRO A 92 -2.99 0.45 7.88
N ASN A 93 -4.22 -0.07 7.82
CA ASN A 93 -5.42 0.53 8.41
C ASN A 93 -5.68 1.97 7.96
N SER A 94 -5.45 2.26 6.67
CA SER A 94 -5.45 3.63 6.15
C SER A 94 -6.50 3.81 5.06
N ALA A 95 -6.95 5.05 4.89
CA ALA A 95 -7.76 5.46 3.75
C ALA A 95 -6.86 6.16 2.73
N VAL A 96 -6.89 5.73 1.46
CA VAL A 96 -5.93 6.18 0.45
C VAL A 96 -6.62 6.57 -0.85
N SER A 97 -6.29 7.75 -1.34
CA SER A 97 -6.57 8.23 -2.69
C SER A 97 -5.23 8.47 -3.41
N SER A 98 -5.03 7.84 -4.57
CA SER A 98 -3.77 7.88 -5.31
C SER A 98 -4.00 8.18 -6.79
N GLN A 99 -3.24 9.12 -7.33
CA GLN A 99 -3.16 9.45 -8.76
C GLN A 99 -1.70 9.64 -9.19
N ASP A 100 -0.87 8.66 -8.86
CA ASP A 100 0.56 8.68 -9.11
C ASP A 100 0.91 8.20 -10.52
N SER A 101 2.06 8.62 -11.03
CA SER A 101 2.57 8.02 -12.28
C SER A 101 3.07 6.59 -12.06
N ASN A 102 3.79 6.34 -10.96
CA ASN A 102 4.24 5.00 -10.58
C ASN A 102 4.06 4.77 -9.07
N ALA A 103 3.21 3.83 -8.70
CA ALA A 103 2.92 3.52 -7.31
C ALA A 103 3.33 2.08 -6.95
N ARG A 104 3.94 1.91 -5.79
CA ARG A 104 4.13 0.61 -5.13
C ARG A 104 3.58 0.69 -3.72
N MET A 105 2.49 -0.02 -3.47
CA MET A 105 1.74 0.12 -2.23
C MET A 105 1.54 -1.23 -1.53
N LEU A 106 1.71 -1.25 -0.21
CA LEU A 106 1.32 -2.33 0.68
C LEU A 106 0.27 -1.77 1.65
N LEU A 107 -0.95 -2.29 1.56
CA LEU A 107 -2.13 -1.71 2.19
C LEU A 107 -2.97 -2.81 2.87
N PRO A 108 -2.57 -3.30 4.05
CA PRO A 108 -3.40 -4.23 4.81
C PRO A 108 -4.52 -3.50 5.58
N ASN A 109 -5.73 -4.05 5.57
CA ASN A 109 -6.93 -3.52 6.22
C ASN A 109 -7.26 -2.07 5.84
N SER A 110 -7.10 -1.73 4.56
CA SER A 110 -7.17 -0.34 4.09
C SER A 110 -8.27 -0.15 3.05
N GLU A 111 -8.71 1.09 2.88
CA GLU A 111 -9.62 1.51 1.83
C GLU A 111 -8.85 2.30 0.78
N VAL A 112 -8.99 1.94 -0.49
CA VAL A 112 -8.12 2.44 -1.55
C VAL A 112 -8.93 2.84 -2.77
N SER A 113 -8.75 4.08 -3.20
CA SER A 113 -9.12 4.58 -4.51
C SER A 113 -7.84 4.95 -5.28
N ALA A 114 -7.54 4.25 -6.37
CA ALA A 114 -6.32 4.48 -7.13
C ALA A 114 -6.61 4.67 -8.63
N GLN A 115 -6.01 5.70 -9.22
CA GLN A 115 -6.00 5.98 -10.65
C GLN A 115 -4.56 6.23 -11.11
N ASP A 116 -3.69 5.30 -10.77
CA ASP A 116 -2.26 5.42 -11.05
C ASP A 116 -1.98 4.96 -12.49
N SER A 117 -0.97 5.56 -13.14
CA SER A 117 -0.58 5.10 -14.48
C SER A 117 0.04 3.69 -14.43
N ASN A 118 0.91 3.45 -13.43
CA ASN A 118 1.56 2.16 -13.20
C ASN A 118 1.56 1.79 -11.71
N ALA A 119 0.56 1.03 -11.27
CA ALA A 119 0.44 0.60 -9.88
C ALA A 119 0.85 -0.87 -9.66
N ARG A 120 1.56 -1.12 -8.55
CA ARG A 120 1.72 -2.46 -7.97
C ARG A 120 1.23 -2.42 -6.52
N MET A 121 0.11 -3.07 -6.27
CA MET A 121 -0.52 -3.12 -4.95
C MET A 121 -0.49 -4.52 -4.36
N LEU A 122 -0.10 -4.62 -3.08
CA LEU A 122 -0.31 -5.79 -2.25
C LEU A 122 -1.33 -5.44 -1.15
N LEU A 123 -2.44 -6.15 -1.16
CA LEU A 123 -3.65 -5.81 -0.42
C LEU A 123 -4.06 -7.02 0.41
N THR A 124 -4.43 -6.85 1.69
CA THR A 124 -5.00 -7.92 2.53
C THR A 124 -6.14 -7.37 3.35
N ASN A 125 -7.34 -7.97 3.29
CA ASN A 125 -8.55 -7.45 3.96
C ASN A 125 -8.86 -5.98 3.61
N SER A 126 -8.60 -5.58 2.36
CA SER A 126 -8.70 -4.20 1.92
C SER A 126 -9.73 -4.05 0.82
N ALA A 127 -10.47 -2.95 0.85
CA ALA A 127 -11.42 -2.59 -0.20
C ALA A 127 -10.71 -1.71 -1.23
N VAL A 128 -10.84 -2.03 -2.52
CA VAL A 128 -10.12 -1.32 -3.59
C VAL A 128 -11.03 -1.00 -4.77
N SER A 129 -11.08 0.28 -5.12
CA SER A 129 -11.55 0.80 -6.41
C SER A 129 -10.35 1.33 -7.19
N ALA A 130 -9.90 0.59 -8.20
CA ALA A 130 -8.74 0.98 -9.00
C ALA A 130 -9.01 0.88 -10.51
N GLN A 131 -8.57 1.90 -11.25
CA GLN A 131 -8.80 2.05 -12.69
C GLN A 131 -7.48 2.17 -13.46
N ASP A 132 -6.51 1.28 -13.18
CA ASP A 132 -5.16 1.40 -13.74
C ASP A 132 -4.98 0.51 -14.99
N SER A 133 -4.25 1.02 -16.00
CA SER A 133 -4.00 0.33 -17.28
C SER A 133 -3.21 -0.98 -17.14
N GLN A 134 -2.44 -1.15 -16.07
CA GLN A 134 -1.54 -2.29 -15.84
C GLN A 134 -1.53 -2.79 -14.38
N ALA A 135 -2.62 -2.60 -13.62
CA ALA A 135 -2.69 -3.03 -12.22
C ALA A 135 -2.46 -4.55 -12.09
N TYR A 136 -1.26 -4.93 -11.64
CA TYR A 136 -1.01 -6.28 -11.14
C TYR A 136 -1.63 -6.37 -9.74
N LYS A 137 -2.92 -6.73 -9.72
CA LYS A 137 -3.65 -7.03 -8.49
C LYS A 137 -3.21 -8.42 -8.00
N ASN A 138 -2.21 -8.47 -7.13
CA ASN A 138 -2.06 -9.65 -6.27
C ASN A 138 -3.17 -9.57 -5.23
N VAL A 139 -4.36 -10.03 -5.63
CA VAL A 139 -5.50 -10.22 -4.74
C VAL A 139 -5.05 -11.22 -3.68
N ALA A 140 -4.81 -10.76 -2.45
CA ALA A 140 -4.74 -11.70 -1.34
C ALA A 140 -6.08 -12.44 -1.30
N MET A 141 -5.96 -13.76 -1.26
CA MET A 141 -7.03 -14.74 -1.34
C MET A 141 -8.23 -14.29 -0.51
N THR A 142 -9.29 -13.81 -1.17
CA THR A 142 -10.55 -13.53 -0.50
C THR A 142 -11.06 -14.85 0.10
N LEU A 143 -11.83 -14.79 1.19
CA LEU A 143 -12.44 -15.99 1.79
C LEU A 143 -13.23 -16.81 0.76
N GLU A 144 -13.82 -16.15 -0.23
CA GLU A 144 -14.49 -16.81 -1.36
C GLU A 144 -13.51 -17.61 -2.24
N LEU A 145 -12.36 -17.05 -2.60
CA LEU A 145 -11.34 -17.75 -3.40
C LEU A 145 -10.65 -18.89 -2.62
N ILE A 146 -10.42 -18.72 -1.31
CA ILE A 146 -9.95 -19.80 -0.42
C ILE A 146 -10.98 -20.94 -0.41
N SER A 147 -12.25 -20.61 -0.21
CA SER A 147 -13.35 -21.58 -0.17
C SER A 147 -13.55 -22.29 -1.53
N LEU A 148 -13.40 -21.54 -2.63
CA LEU A 148 -13.46 -22.07 -3.99
C LEU A 148 -12.30 -23.05 -4.25
N GLN A 149 -11.07 -22.68 -3.88
CA GLN A 149 -9.89 -23.52 -4.05
C GLN A 149 -9.97 -24.79 -3.19
N ALA A 150 -10.39 -24.65 -1.93
CA ALA A 150 -10.64 -25.81 -1.05
C ALA A 150 -11.72 -26.72 -1.65
N GLY A 151 -12.80 -26.16 -2.19
CA GLY A 151 -13.86 -26.91 -2.86
C GLY A 151 -13.39 -27.66 -4.11
N LEU A 152 -12.55 -27.03 -4.94
CA LEU A 152 -11.95 -27.66 -6.13
C LEU A 152 -11.03 -28.82 -5.75
N MET A 153 -10.20 -28.64 -4.70
CA MET A 153 -9.32 -29.69 -4.19
C MET A 153 -10.11 -30.88 -3.63
N GLN A 154 -11.21 -30.64 -2.92
CA GLN A 154 -12.10 -31.70 -2.43
C GLN A 154 -12.79 -32.47 -3.57
N ARG A 155 -13.20 -31.79 -4.64
CA ARG A 155 -13.79 -32.44 -5.82
C ARG A 155 -12.77 -33.31 -6.54
N TYR A 156 -11.56 -32.81 -6.72
CA TYR A 156 -10.48 -33.57 -7.37
C TYR A 156 -10.13 -34.85 -6.62
N THR A 157 -9.95 -34.79 -5.29
CA THR A 157 -9.65 -35.98 -4.48
C THR A 157 -10.79 -37.00 -4.51
N THR A 158 -12.04 -36.51 -4.46
CA THR A 158 -13.24 -37.37 -4.53
C THR A 158 -13.32 -38.13 -5.86
N VAL A 159 -13.08 -37.44 -6.99
CA VAL A 159 -13.08 -38.07 -8.32
C VAL A 159 -11.96 -39.10 -8.44
N LYS A 160 -10.74 -38.75 -8.00
CA LYS A 160 -9.57 -39.64 -8.03
C LYS A 160 -9.78 -40.92 -7.20
N ASN A 161 -10.44 -40.81 -6.05
CA ASN A 161 -10.74 -41.97 -5.21
C ASN A 161 -11.82 -42.86 -5.82
N LYS A 162 -12.83 -42.27 -6.48
CA LYS A 162 -13.84 -43.03 -7.23
C LYS A 162 -13.20 -43.83 -8.37
N THR A 163 -12.40 -43.19 -9.22
CA THR A 163 -11.72 -43.87 -10.34
C THR A 163 -10.79 -45.00 -9.87
N LYS A 164 -9.99 -44.76 -8.83
CA LYS A 164 -9.14 -45.80 -8.23
C LYS A 164 -9.95 -47.00 -7.72
N LYS A 165 -11.12 -46.76 -7.10
CA LYS A 165 -12.05 -47.80 -6.65
C LYS A 165 -12.69 -48.60 -7.80
N TYR A 166 -12.99 -47.94 -8.92
CA TYR A 166 -13.48 -48.62 -10.12
C TYR A 166 -12.42 -49.51 -10.75
N GLU A 167 -11.19 -49.00 -10.92
CA GLU A 167 -10.09 -49.78 -11.51
C GLU A 167 -9.72 -50.99 -10.64
N THR A 168 -9.65 -50.83 -9.32
CA THR A 168 -9.41 -51.96 -8.40
C THR A 168 -10.52 -53.00 -8.47
N LYS A 169 -11.80 -52.58 -8.53
CA LYS A 169 -12.92 -53.52 -8.71
C LYS A 169 -12.88 -54.23 -10.07
N LYS A 170 -12.50 -53.54 -11.14
CA LYS A 170 -12.36 -54.10 -12.49
C LYS A 170 -11.24 -55.13 -12.55
N LEU A 171 -10.08 -54.82 -11.97
CA LEU A 171 -8.93 -55.74 -11.87
C LEU A 171 -9.25 -56.97 -11.01
N LEU A 172 -9.97 -56.82 -9.90
CA LEU A 172 -10.38 -57.96 -9.08
C LEU A 172 -11.31 -58.91 -9.85
N LYS A 173 -12.27 -58.35 -10.59
CA LYS A 173 -13.17 -59.15 -11.43
C LYS A 173 -12.42 -59.90 -12.53
N LEU A 174 -11.40 -59.28 -13.14
CA LEU A 174 -10.61 -59.93 -14.19
C LEU A 174 -9.73 -61.08 -13.68
N LYS A 175 -9.32 -61.06 -12.40
CA LYS A 175 -8.50 -62.12 -11.77
C LYS A 175 -9.30 -63.31 -11.24
N LEU A 176 -10.63 -63.23 -11.27
CA LEU A 176 -11.55 -64.27 -10.77
C LEU A 176 -12.14 -65.14 -11.90
N TYR A 177 -11.69 -64.94 -13.14
CA TYR A 177 -11.93 -65.78 -14.31
C TYR A 177 -10.58 -66.32 -14.80
#